data_AF-A0A3B0Q3X9-F1
#
_entry.id   AF-A0A3B0Q3X9-F1
#
_cell.length_a   1.000
_cell.length_b   1.000
_cell.length_c   1.000
_cell.angle_alpha   90.00
_cell.angle_beta   90.00
_cell.angle_gamma   90.00
#
_symmetry.space_group_name_H-M   'P 1'
#
loop_
_entity.id
_entity.type
_entity.pdbx_description
1 polymer ?
#
loop_
_entity_poly.entity_id
_entity_poly.type
_entity_poly.pdbx_seq_one_letter_code
_entity_poly.pdbx_strand_id
1 'polypeptide(L)'
;MSYLLNFSTLQKNAFCDFAAFPEDITKVGQAVLSDSISKLIIYLNFQQKEYDFQPTSLISDEDMLSKYEHASLQQINKNSLNAFNDYLLSFNDYVDVLKIDFDRNSEEVFGEFMSILYW
;
A
#
# COMPACT_ATOMS: atom_id res chain seq x y z
N MET A 1 -21.68 -20.29 9.59
CA MET A 1 -20.34 -19.66 9.48
C MET A 1 -19.30 -20.58 8.86
N SER A 2 -19.18 -21.85 9.28
CA SER A 2 -18.12 -22.79 8.81
C SER A 2 -18.10 -23.09 7.30
N TYR A 3 -19.24 -23.01 6.61
CA TYR A 3 -19.30 -23.23 5.15
C TYR A 3 -18.68 -22.08 4.32
N LEU A 4 -18.63 -20.86 4.87
CA LEU A 4 -18.06 -19.68 4.16
C LEU A 4 -16.52 -19.70 4.12
N LEU A 5 -15.88 -20.41 5.05
CA LEU A 5 -14.42 -20.53 5.14
C LEU A 5 -13.87 -21.82 4.49
N ASN A 6 -14.71 -22.59 3.79
CA ASN A 6 -14.25 -23.73 3.00
C ASN A 6 -13.37 -23.22 1.84
N PHE A 7 -12.18 -23.83 1.66
CA PHE A 7 -11.22 -23.49 0.60
C PHE A 7 -11.86 -23.33 -0.79
N SER A 8 -12.75 -24.25 -1.19
CA SER A 8 -13.45 -24.20 -2.48
C SER A 8 -14.42 -23.02 -2.61
N THR A 9 -14.96 -22.54 -1.50
CA THR A 9 -15.88 -21.40 -1.42
C THR A 9 -15.09 -20.09 -1.38
N LEU A 10 -13.96 -20.06 -0.65
CA LEU A 10 -13.02 -18.93 -0.65
C LEU A 10 -12.41 -18.73 -2.03
N GLN A 11 -11.96 -19.79 -2.70
CA GLN A 11 -11.33 -19.70 -4.02
C GLN A 11 -12.29 -19.17 -5.12
N LYS A 12 -13.60 -19.36 -4.95
CA LYS A 12 -14.62 -18.86 -5.89
C LYS A 12 -15.08 -17.44 -5.60
N ASN A 13 -14.95 -16.97 -4.35
CA ASN A 13 -15.54 -15.73 -3.88
C ASN A 13 -14.50 -14.67 -3.45
N ALA A 14 -13.24 -15.06 -3.26
CA ALA A 14 -12.14 -14.14 -3.00
C ALA A 14 -11.55 -13.67 -4.33
N PHE A 15 -11.69 -12.38 -4.60
CA PHE A 15 -11.01 -11.72 -5.70
C PHE A 15 -9.67 -11.19 -5.19
N CYS A 16 -8.57 -11.67 -5.76
CA CYS A 16 -7.23 -11.19 -5.45
C CYS A 16 -6.78 -10.26 -6.57
N ASP A 17 -6.52 -9.00 -6.22
CA ASP A 17 -6.04 -7.98 -7.15
C ASP A 17 -4.80 -7.32 -6.56
N PHE A 18 -4.02 -6.66 -7.42
CA PHE A 18 -2.84 -5.92 -7.01
C PHE A 18 -2.89 -4.49 -7.54
N ALA A 19 -2.33 -3.57 -6.79
CA ALA A 19 -2.21 -2.17 -7.18
C ALA A 19 -0.89 -1.60 -6.67
N ALA A 20 -0.20 -0.82 -7.48
CA ALA A 20 0.97 -0.08 -7.06
C ALA A 20 0.54 1.24 -6.40
N PHE A 21 0.96 1.49 -5.17
CA PHE A 21 0.73 2.79 -4.51
C PHE A 21 1.95 3.71 -4.72
N PRO A 22 1.76 5.01 -5.01
CA PRO A 22 0.49 5.72 -5.19
C PRO A 22 -0.08 5.67 -6.62
N GLU A 23 0.60 5.06 -7.58
CA GLU A 23 0.29 5.15 -9.02
C GLU A 23 -1.14 4.72 -9.39
N ASP A 24 -1.58 3.56 -8.89
CA ASP A 24 -2.86 2.95 -9.27
C ASP A 24 -4.01 3.39 -8.39
N ILE A 25 -3.76 4.16 -7.31
CA ILE A 25 -4.82 4.52 -6.36
C ILE A 25 -5.93 5.36 -7.01
N THR A 26 -5.59 6.12 -8.04
CA THR A 26 -6.57 6.89 -8.81
C THR A 26 -7.52 6.01 -9.62
N LYS A 27 -7.07 4.80 -9.99
CA LYS A 27 -7.84 3.81 -10.77
C LYS A 27 -8.71 2.94 -9.86
N VAL A 28 -8.17 2.49 -8.74
CA VAL A 28 -8.83 1.52 -7.84
C VAL A 28 -9.40 2.14 -6.57
N GLY A 29 -9.09 3.40 -6.27
CA GLY A 29 -9.36 4.03 -4.98
C GLY A 29 -10.82 4.02 -4.57
N GLN A 30 -11.76 4.30 -5.48
CA GLN A 30 -13.19 4.24 -5.16
C GLN A 30 -13.64 2.82 -4.80
N ALA A 31 -13.15 1.81 -5.51
CA ALA A 31 -13.47 0.42 -5.20
C ALA A 31 -12.89 0.01 -3.85
N VAL A 32 -11.65 0.39 -3.55
CA VAL A 32 -10.98 0.14 -2.26
C VAL A 32 -11.72 0.83 -1.11
N LEU A 33 -12.12 2.09 -1.28
CA LEU A 33 -12.80 2.90 -0.26
C LEU A 33 -14.27 2.53 -0.05
N SER A 34 -14.89 1.76 -0.96
CA SER A 34 -16.30 1.37 -0.85
C SER A 34 -16.59 0.56 0.43
N ASP A 35 -17.53 1.01 1.25
CA ASP A 35 -17.92 0.40 2.54
C ASP A 35 -18.73 -0.91 2.39
N SER A 36 -19.18 -1.25 1.19
CA SER A 36 -20.10 -2.37 0.98
C SER A 36 -19.45 -3.76 0.85
N ILE A 37 -18.12 -3.84 0.84
CA ILE A 37 -17.38 -5.08 0.55
C ILE A 37 -16.29 -5.24 1.60
N SER A 38 -16.26 -6.42 2.25
CA SER A 38 -15.16 -6.82 3.13
C SER A 38 -13.88 -7.05 2.34
N LYS A 39 -12.80 -6.41 2.77
CA LYS A 39 -11.49 -6.47 2.09
C LYS A 39 -10.40 -6.73 3.11
N LEU A 40 -9.46 -7.59 2.72
CA LEU A 40 -8.16 -7.68 3.36
C LEU A 40 -7.16 -6.97 2.45
N ILE A 41 -6.53 -5.93 2.94
CA ILE A 41 -5.49 -5.20 2.22
C ILE A 41 -4.14 -5.61 2.81
N ILE A 42 -3.27 -6.16 1.95
CA ILE A 42 -1.91 -6.54 2.31
C ILE A 42 -0.97 -5.51 1.69
N TYR A 43 -0.36 -4.68 2.52
CA TYR A 43 0.68 -3.75 2.09
C TYR A 43 2.04 -4.45 2.12
N LEU A 44 2.71 -4.46 0.97
CA LEU A 44 4.11 -4.88 0.84
C LEU A 44 4.99 -3.63 0.80
N ASN A 45 5.63 -3.29 1.93
CA ASN A 45 6.38 -2.06 2.10
C ASN A 45 7.88 -2.31 2.04
N PHE A 46 8.57 -1.70 1.08
CA PHE A 46 10.03 -1.79 0.98
C PHE A 46 10.67 -0.56 1.63
N GLN A 47 11.33 -0.75 2.77
CA GLN A 47 11.91 0.34 3.57
C GLN A 47 13.22 0.85 2.99
N GLN A 48 14.03 -0.03 2.39
CA GLN A 48 15.29 0.34 1.76
C GLN A 48 15.07 0.79 0.31
N LYS A 49 15.42 2.04 0.02
CA LYS A 49 15.56 2.57 -1.34
C LYS A 49 17.04 2.81 -1.62
N GLU A 50 17.52 2.36 -2.77
CA GLU A 50 18.91 2.63 -3.21
C GLU A 50 19.12 4.13 -3.49
N TYR A 51 18.06 4.82 -3.90
CA TYR A 51 18.06 6.25 -4.21
C TYR A 51 16.82 6.89 -3.60
N ASP A 52 17.02 8.02 -2.93
CA ASP A 52 15.94 8.88 -2.45
C ASP A 52 16.19 10.31 -2.95
N PHE A 53 15.22 10.85 -3.68
CA PHE A 53 15.35 12.14 -4.35
C PHE A 53 14.60 13.22 -3.56
N GLN A 54 15.12 14.44 -3.58
CA GLN A 54 14.50 15.60 -2.94
C GLN A 54 14.33 16.70 -3.99
N PRO A 55 13.18 17.41 -4.01
CA PRO A 55 13.01 18.60 -4.83
C PRO A 55 14.07 19.66 -4.49
N THR A 56 14.61 20.33 -5.50
CA THR A 56 15.54 21.44 -5.28
C THR A 56 14.80 22.68 -4.81
N SER A 57 15.42 23.45 -3.91
CA SER A 57 14.88 24.73 -3.43
C SER A 57 15.06 25.89 -4.41
N LEU A 58 15.45 25.59 -5.65
CA LEU A 58 15.71 26.57 -6.72
C LEU A 58 14.52 26.69 -7.69
N ILE A 59 13.40 25.99 -7.42
CA ILE A 59 12.18 26.06 -8.24
C ILE A 59 11.43 27.33 -7.83
N SER A 60 11.24 28.26 -8.77
CA SER A 60 10.67 29.59 -8.52
C SER A 60 9.27 29.52 -7.90
N ASP A 61 8.94 30.51 -7.07
CA ASP A 61 7.78 30.72 -6.19
C ASP A 61 6.35 30.46 -6.74
N GLU A 62 6.18 29.93 -7.95
CA GLU A 62 4.87 29.66 -8.58
C GLU A 62 4.42 28.20 -8.56
N ASP A 63 5.25 27.25 -8.06
CA ASP A 63 4.85 25.85 -8.00
C ASP A 63 4.35 25.42 -6.61
N MET A 64 3.25 24.64 -6.60
CA MET A 64 2.68 23.98 -5.41
C MET A 64 3.67 23.02 -4.70
N LEU A 65 4.88 22.89 -5.22
CA LEU A 65 5.98 22.06 -4.73
C LEU A 65 6.80 22.72 -3.62
N SER A 66 6.66 24.02 -3.39
CA SER A 66 7.34 24.74 -2.28
C SER A 66 7.08 24.11 -0.90
N LYS A 67 5.88 23.54 -0.69
CA LYS A 67 5.53 22.80 0.54
C LYS A 67 6.30 21.49 0.74
N TYR A 68 7.03 21.03 -0.27
CA TYR A 68 7.77 19.77 -0.30
C TYR A 68 9.29 19.96 -0.45
N GLU A 69 9.80 21.20 -0.39
CA GLU A 69 11.24 21.52 -0.57
C GLU A 69 12.19 20.76 0.36
N HIS A 70 11.69 20.21 1.47
CA HIS A 70 12.47 19.44 2.44
C HIS A 70 11.99 18.00 2.62
N ALA A 71 11.02 17.56 1.82
CA ALA A 71 10.52 16.19 1.86
C ALA A 71 11.15 15.38 0.72
N SER A 72 11.78 14.27 1.07
CA SER A 72 12.21 13.31 0.06
C SER A 72 11.02 12.59 -0.57
N LEU A 73 11.20 12.02 -1.77
CA LEU A 73 10.15 11.22 -2.43
C LEU A 73 9.70 10.05 -1.55
N GLN A 74 10.63 9.40 -0.83
CA GLN A 74 10.25 8.36 0.13
C GLN A 74 9.34 8.92 1.23
N GLN A 75 9.66 10.09 1.77
CA GLN A 75 8.87 10.72 2.82
C GLN A 75 7.48 11.14 2.33
N ILE A 76 7.39 11.66 1.10
CA ILE A 76 6.11 11.99 0.45
C ILE A 76 5.27 10.73 0.26
N ASN A 77 5.84 9.65 -0.25
CA ASN A 77 5.14 8.38 -0.44
C ASN A 77 4.65 7.79 0.90
N LYS A 78 5.49 7.80 1.94
CA LYS A 78 5.12 7.31 3.27
C LYS A 78 3.98 8.14 3.88
N ASN A 79 4.06 9.46 3.79
CA ASN A 79 3.01 10.35 4.27
C ASN A 79 1.70 10.14 3.51
N SER A 80 1.78 9.96 2.19
CA SER A 80 0.61 9.70 1.34
C SER A 80 -0.06 8.37 1.70
N LEU A 81 0.74 7.32 1.92
CA LEU A 81 0.25 6.00 2.32
C LEU A 81 -0.42 6.07 3.70
N ASN A 82 0.20 6.75 4.67
CA ASN A 82 -0.36 6.91 6.00
C ASN A 82 -1.69 7.68 5.95
N ALA A 83 -1.73 8.81 5.26
CA ALA A 83 -2.96 9.60 5.12
C ALA A 83 -4.09 8.80 4.44
N PHE A 84 -3.77 8.02 3.40
CA PHE A 84 -4.73 7.13 2.75
C PHE A 84 -5.24 6.04 3.71
N ASN A 85 -4.32 5.36 4.41
CA ASN A 85 -4.65 4.27 5.32
C ASN A 85 -5.45 4.75 6.54
N ASP A 86 -5.11 5.92 7.09
CA ASP A 86 -5.84 6.52 8.20
C ASP A 86 -7.27 6.88 7.78
N TYR A 87 -7.45 7.43 6.58
CA TYR A 87 -8.78 7.66 6.02
C TYR A 87 -9.55 6.35 5.83
N LEU A 88 -8.92 5.37 5.18
CA LEU A 88 -9.53 4.06 4.90
C LEU A 88 -10.02 3.38 6.18
N LEU A 89 -9.18 3.30 7.22
CA LEU A 89 -9.51 2.63 8.48
C LEU A 89 -10.49 3.43 9.35
N SER A 90 -10.50 4.77 9.23
CA SER A 90 -11.42 5.61 10.02
C SER A 90 -12.86 5.58 9.50
N PHE A 91 -13.07 5.20 8.24
CA PHE A 91 -14.37 5.29 7.56
C PHE A 91 -14.84 3.96 6.95
N ASN A 92 -14.12 2.85 7.16
CA ASN A 92 -14.47 1.54 6.60
C ASN A 92 -14.25 0.42 7.63
N ASP A 93 -15.33 0.02 8.31
CA ASP A 93 -15.31 -1.05 9.31
C ASP A 93 -15.13 -2.45 8.69
N TYR A 94 -15.21 -2.57 7.36
CA TYR A 94 -15.08 -3.83 6.63
C TYR A 94 -13.69 -4.04 6.04
N VAL A 95 -12.71 -3.21 6.40
CA VAL A 95 -11.35 -3.30 5.89
C VAL A 95 -10.40 -3.74 7.00
N ASP A 96 -9.82 -4.92 6.81
CA ASP A 96 -8.68 -5.38 7.59
C ASP A 96 -7.38 -5.07 6.84
N VAL A 97 -6.35 -4.67 7.57
CA VAL A 97 -5.04 -4.31 7.01
C VAL A 97 -3.94 -5.17 7.61
N LEU A 98 -3.16 -5.81 6.74
CA LEU A 98 -1.89 -6.45 7.08
C LEU A 98 -0.74 -5.67 6.43
N LYS A 99 0.31 -5.38 7.20
CA LYS A 99 1.52 -4.73 6.69
C LYS A 99 2.69 -5.71 6.78
N ILE A 100 3.38 -5.91 5.68
CA ILE A 100 4.61 -6.69 5.58
C ILE A 100 5.71 -5.71 5.19
N ASP A 101 6.59 -5.43 6.14
CA ASP A 101 7.72 -4.53 5.96
C ASP A 101 8.97 -5.31 5.58
N PHE A 102 9.59 -4.90 4.47
CA PHE A 102 10.84 -5.45 3.94
C PHE A 102 11.97 -4.47 4.25
N ASP A 103 12.79 -4.82 5.24
CA ASP A 103 13.92 -3.99 5.69
C ASP A 103 15.02 -3.88 4.63
N ARG A 104 15.17 -4.90 3.79
CA ARG A 104 16.17 -4.96 2.72
C ARG A 104 15.55 -5.49 1.43
N ASN A 105 15.99 -4.94 0.31
CA ASN A 105 15.63 -5.46 -1.01
C ASN A 105 16.75 -6.41 -1.48
N SER A 106 16.71 -7.66 -1.02
CA SER A 106 17.67 -8.70 -1.40
C SER A 106 16.96 -9.98 -1.84
N GLU A 107 17.67 -10.81 -2.60
CA GLU A 107 17.16 -12.12 -3.05
C GLU A 107 16.80 -13.05 -1.87
N GLU A 108 17.57 -12.98 -0.79
CA GLU A 108 17.32 -13.74 0.45
C GLU A 108 15.94 -13.41 1.04
N VAL A 109 15.67 -12.12 1.23
CA VAL A 109 14.40 -11.63 1.79
C VAL A 109 13.22 -11.98 0.87
N PHE A 110 13.42 -11.91 -0.45
CA PHE A 110 12.42 -12.35 -1.40
C PHE A 110 12.15 -13.87 -1.31
N GLY A 111 13.20 -14.68 -1.14
CA GLY A 111 13.07 -16.12 -0.95
C GLY A 111 12.32 -16.50 0.33
N GLU A 112 12.56 -15.78 1.42
CA GLU A 112 11.82 -15.94 2.68
C GLU A 112 10.33 -15.64 2.48
N PHE A 113 10.00 -14.51 1.85
CA PHE A 113 8.62 -14.13 1.58
C PHE A 113 7.88 -15.15 0.71
N MET A 114 8.52 -15.63 -0.37
CA MET A 114 7.94 -16.67 -1.23
C MET A 114 7.72 -17.97 -0.45
N SER A 115 8.60 -18.30 0.49
CA SER A 115 8.45 -19.48 1.34
C SER A 115 7.27 -19.36 2.31
N ILE A 116 7.04 -18.17 2.86
CA ILE A 116 5.88 -17.87 3.73
C ILE A 116 4.57 -17.95 2.93
N LEU A 117 4.55 -17.43 1.69
CA LEU A 117 3.35 -17.49 0.84
C LEU A 117 3.03 -18.91 0.36
N TYR A 118 4.05 -19.76 0.20
CA TYR A 118 3.87 -21.13 -0.26
C TYR A 118 3.34 -22.06 0.85
N TRP A 119 3.69 -21.78 2.11
CA TRP A 119 3.31 -22.57 3.27
C TRP A 119 1.85 -22.33 3.67
#